data_AF-A0A7J6CB34-F1
#
_entry.id   AF-A0A7J6CB34-F1
#
_cell.length_a   1.000
_cell.length_b   1.000
_cell.length_c   1.000
_cell.angle_alpha   90.00
_cell.angle_beta   90.00
_cell.angle_gamma   90.00
#
_symmetry.space_group_name_H-M   'P 1'
#
loop_
_entity.id
_entity.type
_entity.pdbx_description
1 polymer ?
#
loop_
_entity_poly.entity_id
_entity_poly.type
_entity_poly.pdbx_seq_one_letter_code
_entity_poly.pdbx_strand_id
1 'polypeptide(L)'
;MLSVALRLFIFCLFHPCIQGPQVPVNTEVLAQMIQYFDEKLQPGGNNQYSVLIRVFAVPQRILLLCLLHFCTCAAAETVDPKTLMSIVKNFEKQLGNMGQYAVAFRVEKHRCLKGSDYPSKELLTKVKEKLQSNEVYVSDDLIAAKRNGNEHSEFRLKNHLKNILKDEDECVGFFTKFTVFLSGFLLLFLLPDWTESVDTVDINTLTHIINFFEQNYKRVDEDGYPRQYAVAINVPKHQCQQNFSPAQNNFLTQEDALNVRNAITDDINALYQGVELIAAGTRKVAIRRHTYNMHSESLLLNPADNSPMTNLLNKRKDGCSVFYTFDSPCVESCLNVTRNHNIIEALRKWKEHDGIKAFVFMNIWKNDLGKDLQNEFKKIAAHVPLYRCVSETECYACNGERNTPIDARCLPPPVIATTVMQ
;
A
#
# COMPACT_ATOMS: atom_id res chain seq x y z
N MET A 1 -15.10 -12.28 38.48
CA MET A 1 -15.58 -10.93 38.13
C MET A 1 -14.40 -10.11 37.61
N LEU A 2 -14.24 -10.01 36.29
CA LEU A 2 -14.18 -8.75 35.55
C LEU A 2 -14.11 -9.08 34.06
N SER A 3 -15.09 -8.55 33.33
CA SER A 3 -15.20 -8.48 31.88
C SER A 3 -14.19 -7.47 31.34
N VAL A 4 -13.47 -7.80 30.26
CA VAL A 4 -13.01 -6.80 29.29
C VAL A 4 -13.15 -7.40 27.89
N ALA A 5 -14.10 -6.85 27.14
CA ALA A 5 -14.32 -7.09 25.72
C ALA A 5 -13.11 -6.62 24.90
N LEU A 6 -12.69 -7.41 23.90
CA LEU A 6 -11.72 -6.97 22.89
C LEU A 6 -12.31 -7.15 21.50
N ARG A 7 -12.27 -6.04 20.76
CA ARG A 7 -13.02 -5.72 19.54
C ARG A 7 -12.41 -6.37 18.29
N LEU A 8 -13.30 -6.65 17.34
CA LEU A 8 -13.04 -7.17 16.00
C LEU A 8 -12.25 -6.16 15.15
N PHE A 9 -11.18 -6.60 14.47
CA PHE A 9 -10.50 -5.84 13.40
C PHE A 9 -10.67 -6.60 12.08
N ILE A 10 -11.22 -5.94 11.07
CA ILE A 10 -11.41 -6.47 9.71
C ILE A 10 -10.39 -5.77 8.79
N PHE A 11 -9.49 -6.52 8.17
CA PHE A 11 -8.64 -6.03 7.08
C PHE A 11 -9.22 -6.48 5.73
N CYS A 12 -9.70 -5.54 4.93
CA CYS A 12 -10.06 -5.76 3.53
C CYS A 12 -8.86 -5.41 2.64
N LEU A 13 -8.14 -6.42 2.13
CA LEU A 13 -7.19 -6.22 1.03
C LEU A 13 -7.93 -6.37 -0.30
N PHE A 14 -8.37 -5.25 -0.86
CA PHE A 14 -8.68 -5.14 -2.29
C PHE A 14 -7.40 -4.73 -3.03
N HIS A 15 -6.87 -5.61 -3.87
CA HIS A 15 -5.90 -5.22 -4.90
C HIS A 15 -6.68 -4.97 -6.19
N PRO A 16 -6.78 -3.72 -6.69
CA PRO A 16 -7.48 -3.43 -7.93
C PRO A 16 -6.58 -3.78 -9.11
N CYS A 17 -6.85 -4.88 -9.80
CA CYS A 17 -6.62 -4.95 -11.24
C CYS A 17 -7.84 -4.29 -11.91
N ILE A 18 -7.83 -2.96 -12.04
CA ILE A 18 -8.86 -2.22 -12.76
C ILE A 18 -8.19 -1.12 -13.60
N GLN A 19 -8.06 -1.38 -14.91
CA GLN A 19 -8.12 -0.33 -15.92
C GLN A 19 -9.60 -0.22 -16.35
N GLY A 20 -10.31 0.83 -15.91
CA GLY A 20 -11.70 1.10 -16.28
C GLY A 20 -12.44 1.96 -15.25
N PRO A 21 -13.40 2.81 -15.65
CA PRO A 21 -13.95 3.87 -14.80
C PRO A 21 -14.94 3.35 -13.74
N GLN A 22 -15.03 4.15 -12.68
CA GLN A 22 -15.62 3.91 -11.36
C GLN A 22 -17.07 3.41 -11.35
N VAL A 23 -17.33 2.36 -10.55
CA VAL A 23 -18.63 2.18 -9.86
C VAL A 23 -18.35 1.91 -8.38
N PRO A 24 -18.90 2.70 -7.43
CA PRO A 24 -18.67 2.50 -6.01
C PRO A 24 -19.40 1.25 -5.49
N VAL A 25 -18.80 0.59 -4.50
CA VAL A 25 -19.37 -0.57 -3.80
C VAL A 25 -20.67 -0.16 -3.10
N ASN A 26 -21.76 -0.89 -3.35
CA ASN A 26 -23.04 -0.68 -2.68
C ASN A 26 -22.94 -1.18 -1.23
N THR A 27 -22.79 -0.23 -0.31
CA THR A 27 -22.61 -0.45 1.13
C THR A 27 -23.83 -1.08 1.80
N GLU A 28 -25.02 -0.94 1.21
CA GLU A 28 -26.26 -1.50 1.73
C GLU A 28 -26.35 -3.01 1.48
N VAL A 29 -25.86 -3.48 0.32
CA VAL A 29 -25.72 -4.91 0.03
C VAL A 29 -24.67 -5.56 0.94
N LEU A 30 -23.57 -4.85 1.22
CA LEU A 30 -22.55 -5.32 2.15
C LEU A 30 -23.10 -5.41 3.59
N ALA A 31 -23.88 -4.43 4.04
CA ALA A 31 -24.54 -4.44 5.33
C ALA A 31 -25.56 -5.60 5.46
N GLN A 32 -26.34 -5.86 4.41
CA GLN A 32 -27.29 -6.99 4.39
C GLN A 32 -26.59 -8.36 4.42
N MET A 33 -25.43 -8.48 3.76
CA MET A 33 -24.61 -9.70 3.86
C MET A 33 -24.09 -9.88 5.28
N ILE A 34 -23.55 -8.84 5.90
CA ILE A 34 -23.07 -8.87 7.29
C ILE A 34 -24.19 -9.24 8.26
N GLN A 35 -25.37 -8.63 8.12
CA GLN A 35 -26.53 -8.90 8.97
C GLN A 35 -27.03 -10.36 8.83
N TYR A 36 -27.06 -10.91 7.62
CA TYR A 36 -27.41 -12.32 7.41
C TYR A 36 -26.43 -13.28 8.10
N PHE A 37 -25.13 -12.95 8.15
CA PHE A 37 -24.13 -13.74 8.86
C PHE A 37 -24.32 -13.68 10.38
N ASP A 38 -24.64 -12.51 10.93
CA ASP A 38 -24.84 -12.33 12.38
C ASP A 38 -26.12 -13.03 12.88
N GLU A 39 -27.22 -12.96 12.11
CA GLU A 39 -28.51 -13.52 12.51
C GLU A 39 -28.63 -15.04 12.35
N LYS A 40 -27.86 -15.66 11.45
CA LYS A 40 -28.07 -17.07 11.06
C LYS A 40 -26.95 -18.03 11.43
N LEU A 41 -25.78 -17.55 11.89
CA LEU A 41 -24.59 -18.38 12.05
C LEU A 41 -23.88 -18.29 13.41
N GLN A 42 -24.45 -17.65 14.44
CA GLN A 42 -23.93 -17.77 15.81
C GLN A 42 -24.34 -19.11 16.46
N PRO A 43 -23.40 -19.94 16.97
CA PRO A 43 -23.69 -20.94 17.98
C PRO A 43 -23.51 -20.37 19.40
N GLY A 44 -24.41 -20.70 20.31
CA GLY A 44 -24.24 -20.42 21.74
C GLY A 44 -23.08 -21.24 22.33
N GLY A 45 -22.01 -20.58 22.75
CA GLY A 45 -20.88 -21.20 23.47
C GLY A 45 -19.61 -20.36 23.43
N ASN A 46 -18.93 -20.24 24.57
CA ASN A 46 -17.76 -19.38 24.83
C ASN A 46 -16.47 -19.81 24.09
N ASN A 47 -16.42 -19.69 22.75
CA ASN A 47 -15.16 -19.78 22.00
C ASN A 47 -15.01 -18.59 21.04
N GLN A 48 -13.87 -17.88 21.13
CA GLN A 48 -13.49 -16.76 20.27
C GLN A 48 -12.90 -17.24 18.94
N TYR A 49 -13.26 -16.61 17.81
CA TYR A 49 -12.64 -16.77 16.50
C TYR A 49 -12.48 -15.43 15.79
N SER A 50 -11.44 -15.29 14.97
CA SER A 50 -11.28 -14.24 13.96
C SER A 50 -11.73 -14.76 12.59
N VAL A 51 -12.45 -13.96 11.81
CA VAL A 51 -12.96 -14.32 10.47
C VAL A 51 -12.22 -13.52 9.41
N LEU A 52 -11.45 -14.19 8.56
CA LEU A 52 -10.93 -13.67 7.29
C LEU A 52 -11.77 -14.27 6.16
N ILE A 53 -12.50 -13.45 5.41
CA ILE A 53 -13.29 -13.94 4.27
C ILE A 53 -12.37 -14.07 3.04
N ARG A 54 -11.88 -15.29 2.80
CA ARG A 54 -11.87 -15.87 1.45
C ARG A 54 -12.65 -17.16 1.54
N VAL A 55 -13.77 -17.26 0.81
CA VAL A 55 -14.65 -18.44 0.78
C VAL A 55 -13.78 -19.66 0.44
N PHE A 56 -13.74 -20.75 1.22
CA PHE A 56 -14.86 -21.62 1.61
C PHE A 56 -14.75 -22.21 3.03
N ALA A 57 -15.91 -22.54 3.61
CA ALA A 57 -16.07 -23.63 4.58
C ALA A 57 -17.39 -24.40 4.34
N VAL A 58 -17.31 -25.74 4.38
CA VAL A 58 -18.37 -26.72 4.68
C VAL A 58 -17.79 -27.66 5.74
N PRO A 59 -18.59 -28.14 6.72
CA PRO A 59 -18.06 -28.77 7.92
C PRO A 59 -17.69 -30.26 7.72
N GLN A 60 -16.60 -30.64 8.38
CA GLN A 60 -16.10 -31.99 8.67
C GLN A 60 -15.61 -32.88 7.51
N ARG A 61 -14.31 -33.21 7.63
CA ARG A 61 -13.45 -34.13 6.88
C ARG A 61 -13.14 -33.72 5.41
N ILE A 62 -11.84 -33.46 5.19
CA ILE A 62 -11.15 -33.09 3.94
C ILE A 62 -11.23 -31.58 3.65
N LEU A 63 -10.08 -30.89 3.80
CA LEU A 63 -9.91 -29.48 3.52
C LEU A 63 -9.93 -29.24 2.00
N LEU A 64 -10.89 -28.43 1.54
CA LEU A 64 -11.10 -28.07 0.15
C LEU A 64 -10.61 -26.63 -0.08
N LEU A 65 -9.53 -26.46 -0.84
CA LEU A 65 -9.07 -25.15 -1.30
C LEU A 65 -9.52 -24.94 -2.75
N CYS A 66 -10.45 -24.01 -2.95
CA CYS A 66 -10.88 -23.53 -4.27
C CYS A 66 -10.32 -22.10 -4.47
N LEU A 67 -9.34 -21.94 -5.36
CA LEU A 67 -8.86 -20.63 -5.80
C LEU A 67 -9.77 -20.15 -6.95
N LEU A 68 -10.66 -19.20 -6.64
CA LEU A 68 -11.48 -18.49 -7.63
C LEU A 68 -10.70 -17.25 -8.10
N HIS A 69 -10.38 -17.19 -9.39
CA HIS A 69 -9.90 -15.96 -10.04
C HIS A 69 -11.01 -15.48 -10.97
N PHE A 70 -11.50 -14.25 -10.75
CA PHE A 70 -12.55 -13.65 -11.58
C PHE A 70 -11.93 -12.82 -12.69
N CYS A 71 -12.27 -13.11 -13.94
CA CYS A 71 -12.24 -12.12 -15.01
C CYS A 71 -13.59 -11.42 -15.03
N THR A 72 -13.55 -10.09 -15.01
CA THR A 72 -14.73 -9.22 -15.11
C THR A 72 -15.52 -9.51 -16.38
N CYS A 73 -16.85 -9.60 -16.28
CA CYS A 73 -17.70 -9.53 -17.48
C CYS A 73 -17.53 -8.13 -18.07
N ALA A 74 -17.31 -8.02 -19.39
CA ALA A 74 -17.03 -6.75 -20.04
C ALA A 74 -18.28 -5.86 -20.21
N ALA A 75 -19.47 -6.35 -19.84
CA ALA A 75 -20.67 -5.54 -19.66
C ALA A 75 -20.92 -5.22 -18.17
N ALA A 76 -21.36 -4.00 -17.87
CA ALA A 76 -21.50 -3.35 -16.55
C ALA A 76 -22.44 -4.00 -15.50
N GLU A 77 -22.71 -5.30 -15.58
CA GLU A 77 -23.54 -6.05 -14.64
C GLU A 77 -22.70 -7.09 -13.87
N THR A 78 -22.72 -7.01 -12.54
CA THR A 78 -22.05 -7.99 -11.68
C THR A 78 -22.81 -9.31 -11.66
N VAL A 79 -22.14 -10.44 -11.91
CA VAL A 79 -22.71 -11.79 -11.78
C VAL A 79 -23.27 -12.00 -10.38
N ASP A 80 -24.48 -12.56 -10.28
CA ASP A 80 -25.10 -12.90 -8.98
C ASP A 80 -24.24 -13.96 -8.23
N PRO A 81 -23.69 -13.63 -7.05
CA PRO A 81 -22.80 -14.54 -6.31
C PRO A 81 -23.44 -15.89 -5.96
N LYS A 82 -24.77 -15.94 -5.76
CA LYS A 82 -25.50 -17.19 -5.46
C LYS A 82 -25.52 -18.11 -6.67
N THR A 83 -25.73 -17.56 -7.86
CA THR A 83 -25.71 -18.30 -9.13
C THR A 83 -24.32 -18.89 -9.39
N LEU A 84 -23.27 -18.10 -9.21
CA LEU A 84 -21.89 -18.59 -9.34
C LEU A 84 -21.58 -19.71 -8.34
N MET A 85 -21.97 -19.56 -7.08
CA MET A 85 -21.79 -20.59 -6.06
C MET A 85 -22.54 -21.89 -6.43
N SER A 86 -23.72 -21.77 -7.02
CA SER A 86 -24.49 -22.91 -7.54
C SER A 86 -23.73 -23.65 -8.64
N ILE A 87 -23.16 -22.91 -9.60
CA ILE A 87 -22.34 -23.46 -10.69
C ILE A 87 -21.15 -24.26 -10.13
N VAL A 88 -20.39 -23.69 -9.20
CA VAL A 88 -19.24 -24.37 -8.57
C VAL A 88 -19.69 -25.65 -7.84
N LYS A 89 -20.78 -25.58 -7.06
CA LYS A 89 -21.34 -26.75 -6.38
C LYS A 89 -21.79 -27.85 -7.34
N ASN A 90 -22.31 -27.50 -8.52
CA ASN A 90 -22.68 -28.46 -9.55
C ASN A 90 -21.45 -29.23 -10.05
N PHE A 91 -20.36 -28.53 -10.35
CA PHE A 91 -19.08 -29.17 -10.70
C PHE A 91 -18.57 -30.06 -9.55
N GLU A 92 -18.56 -29.57 -8.32
CA GLU A 92 -18.11 -30.34 -7.16
C GLU A 92 -18.91 -31.62 -6.96
N LYS A 93 -20.24 -31.52 -7.07
CA LYS A 93 -21.15 -32.66 -6.91
C LYS A 93 -20.92 -33.73 -7.97
N GLN A 94 -20.67 -33.35 -9.22
CA GLN A 94 -20.51 -34.33 -10.31
C GLN A 94 -19.07 -34.86 -10.42
N LEU A 95 -18.07 -33.97 -10.35
CA LEU A 95 -16.66 -34.34 -10.48
C LEU A 95 -16.13 -35.02 -9.21
N GLY A 96 -16.73 -34.78 -8.05
CA GLY A 96 -16.43 -35.53 -6.82
C GLY A 96 -14.97 -35.38 -6.38
N ASN A 97 -14.33 -36.50 -6.03
CA ASN A 97 -12.97 -36.58 -5.48
C ASN A 97 -11.92 -37.00 -6.53
N MET A 98 -11.94 -36.40 -7.72
CA MET A 98 -10.95 -36.66 -8.78
C MET A 98 -9.54 -36.10 -8.50
N GLY A 99 -9.24 -35.72 -7.25
CA GLY A 99 -8.01 -35.02 -6.89
C GLY A 99 -8.03 -33.57 -7.40
N GLN A 100 -6.90 -33.12 -7.93
CA GLN A 100 -6.73 -31.75 -8.44
C GLN A 100 -7.35 -31.61 -9.84
N TYR A 101 -8.26 -30.64 -10.02
CA TYR A 101 -8.78 -30.25 -11.32
C TYR A 101 -9.04 -28.75 -11.43
N ALA A 102 -8.97 -28.23 -12.65
CA ALA A 102 -9.24 -26.85 -13.01
C ALA A 102 -10.36 -26.81 -14.04
N VAL A 103 -11.20 -25.79 -13.94
CA VAL A 103 -12.32 -25.54 -14.86
C VAL A 103 -12.31 -24.07 -15.24
N ALA A 104 -12.39 -23.80 -16.54
CA ALA A 104 -12.72 -22.52 -17.11
C ALA A 104 -14.02 -22.69 -17.87
N PHE A 105 -14.99 -21.82 -17.63
CA PHE A 105 -16.29 -21.92 -18.28
C PHE A 105 -16.76 -20.54 -18.70
N ARG A 106 -17.49 -20.52 -19.79
CA ARG A 106 -18.19 -19.38 -20.32
C ARG A 106 -19.69 -19.61 -20.13
N VAL A 107 -20.36 -18.56 -19.70
CA VAL A 107 -21.81 -18.54 -19.52
C VAL A 107 -22.37 -17.35 -20.29
N GLU A 108 -23.37 -17.61 -21.13
CA GLU A 108 -24.13 -16.55 -21.79
C GLU A 108 -24.73 -15.61 -20.75
N LYS A 109 -24.73 -14.30 -21.00
CA LYS A 109 -25.16 -13.26 -20.04
C LYS A 109 -26.50 -13.57 -19.36
N HIS A 110 -27.49 -14.06 -20.10
CA HIS A 110 -28.82 -14.39 -19.54
C HIS A 110 -28.81 -15.58 -18.57
N ARG A 111 -27.81 -16.47 -18.67
CA ARG A 111 -27.61 -17.62 -17.76
C ARG A 111 -26.77 -17.26 -16.53
N CYS A 112 -26.26 -16.02 -16.44
CA CYS A 112 -25.65 -15.49 -15.23
C CYS A 112 -26.68 -14.87 -14.25
N LEU A 113 -27.96 -14.88 -14.63
CA LEU A 113 -29.06 -14.41 -13.82
C LEU A 113 -29.57 -15.52 -12.87
N LYS A 114 -30.24 -15.08 -11.80
CA LYS A 114 -30.70 -15.91 -10.68
C LYS A 114 -31.51 -17.14 -11.16
N GLY A 115 -31.03 -18.34 -10.81
CA GLY A 115 -31.75 -19.61 -11.04
C GLY A 115 -31.24 -20.47 -12.19
N SER A 116 -30.07 -20.16 -12.75
CA SER A 116 -29.42 -20.98 -13.79
C SER A 116 -29.10 -22.40 -13.31
N ASP A 117 -29.44 -23.39 -14.14
CA ASP A 117 -29.10 -24.81 -13.95
C ASP A 117 -27.74 -25.17 -14.57
N TYR A 118 -26.97 -24.18 -15.00
CA TYR A 118 -25.67 -24.37 -15.61
C TYR A 118 -24.62 -24.92 -14.61
N PRO A 119 -23.68 -25.74 -15.09
CA PRO A 119 -23.77 -26.54 -16.32
C PRO A 119 -24.78 -27.69 -16.15
N SER A 120 -25.38 -28.13 -17.26
CA SER A 120 -26.33 -29.25 -17.25
C SER A 120 -25.67 -30.55 -16.76
N LYS A 121 -26.46 -31.43 -16.15
CA LYS A 121 -25.97 -32.72 -15.64
C LYS A 121 -25.32 -33.58 -16.75
N GLU A 122 -25.89 -33.55 -17.96
CA GLU A 122 -25.35 -34.28 -19.12
C GLU A 122 -23.95 -33.77 -19.51
N LEU A 123 -23.75 -32.44 -19.53
CA LEU A 123 -22.46 -31.84 -19.79
C LEU A 123 -21.42 -32.28 -18.76
N LEU A 124 -21.78 -32.25 -17.48
CA LEU A 124 -20.90 -32.68 -16.39
C LEU A 124 -20.53 -34.16 -16.45
N THR A 125 -21.42 -35.04 -16.94
CA THR A 125 -21.09 -36.46 -17.18
C THR A 125 -20.02 -36.60 -18.26
N LYS A 126 -20.15 -35.89 -19.39
CA LYS A 126 -19.15 -35.91 -20.47
C LYS A 126 -17.79 -35.38 -19.99
N VAL A 127 -17.79 -34.30 -19.21
CA VAL A 127 -16.57 -33.75 -18.60
C VAL A 127 -15.92 -34.79 -17.69
N LYS A 128 -16.71 -35.42 -16.83
CA LYS A 128 -16.25 -36.47 -15.90
C LYS A 128 -15.59 -37.64 -16.62
N GLU A 129 -16.20 -38.16 -17.68
CA GLU A 129 -15.65 -39.27 -18.47
C GLU A 129 -14.29 -38.89 -19.09
N LYS A 130 -14.18 -37.69 -19.68
CA LYS A 130 -12.91 -37.18 -20.23
C LYS A 130 -11.83 -36.99 -19.17
N LEU A 131 -12.19 -36.39 -18.02
CA LEU A 131 -11.23 -36.25 -16.92
C LEU A 131 -10.81 -37.63 -16.39
N GLN A 132 -11.70 -38.62 -16.33
CA GLN A 132 -11.35 -39.97 -15.90
C GLN A 132 -10.33 -40.64 -16.84
N SER A 133 -10.41 -40.42 -18.16
CA SER A 133 -9.40 -40.88 -19.13
C SER A 133 -8.11 -40.04 -19.17
N ASN A 134 -7.92 -39.11 -18.23
CA ASN A 134 -6.82 -38.14 -18.18
C ASN A 134 -6.80 -37.16 -19.36
N GLU A 135 -7.87 -37.03 -20.13
CA GLU A 135 -7.98 -36.06 -21.22
C GLU A 135 -8.38 -34.67 -20.69
N VAL A 136 -8.14 -33.65 -21.52
CA VAL A 136 -8.70 -32.30 -21.29
C VAL A 136 -10.05 -32.26 -21.99
N TYR A 137 -11.10 -31.89 -21.25
CA TYR A 137 -12.38 -31.57 -21.86
C TYR A 137 -12.28 -30.17 -22.47
N VAL A 138 -12.63 -30.03 -23.75
CA VAL A 138 -12.61 -28.75 -24.47
C VAL A 138 -13.90 -28.64 -25.27
N SER A 139 -14.68 -27.61 -24.99
CA SER A 139 -15.76 -27.10 -25.84
C SER A 139 -15.62 -25.58 -25.99
N ASP A 140 -16.52 -24.96 -26.74
CA ASP A 140 -16.55 -23.50 -26.86
C ASP A 140 -16.90 -22.80 -25.54
N ASP A 141 -17.63 -23.48 -24.65
CA ASP A 141 -18.14 -22.88 -23.40
C ASP A 141 -17.52 -23.45 -22.13
N LEU A 142 -16.71 -24.50 -22.23
CA LEU A 142 -16.18 -25.20 -21.07
C LEU A 142 -14.86 -25.89 -21.38
N ILE A 143 -13.87 -25.62 -20.56
CA ILE A 143 -12.60 -26.34 -20.53
C ILE A 143 -12.42 -26.88 -19.12
N ALA A 144 -12.11 -28.16 -19.01
CA ALA A 144 -11.75 -28.76 -17.75
C ALA A 144 -10.55 -29.68 -17.92
N ALA A 145 -9.63 -29.63 -16.97
CA ALA A 145 -8.48 -30.52 -16.92
C ALA A 145 -8.29 -31.01 -15.49
N LYS A 146 -7.89 -32.26 -15.33
CA LYS A 146 -7.37 -32.78 -14.06
C LYS A 146 -5.86 -32.92 -14.15
N ARG A 147 -5.18 -33.03 -13.00
CA ARG A 147 -3.75 -33.35 -12.97
C ARG A 147 -3.45 -34.65 -13.71
N ASN A 148 -2.39 -34.66 -14.53
CA ASN A 148 -1.89 -35.85 -15.20
C ASN A 148 -0.37 -35.96 -14.99
N GLY A 149 0.07 -36.93 -14.18
CA GLY A 149 1.46 -37.04 -13.77
C GLY A 149 1.98 -35.76 -13.09
N ASN A 150 2.98 -35.13 -13.72
CA ASN A 150 3.61 -33.89 -13.26
C ASN A 150 2.93 -32.62 -13.79
N GLU A 151 1.98 -32.75 -14.73
CA GLU A 151 1.27 -31.59 -15.26
C GLU A 151 0.09 -31.22 -14.36
N HIS A 152 0.16 -30.03 -13.76
CA HIS A 152 -0.95 -29.44 -13.01
C HIS A 152 -2.13 -29.11 -13.93
N SER A 153 -3.35 -29.21 -13.40
CA SER A 153 -4.57 -28.99 -14.17
C SER A 153 -4.63 -27.61 -14.85
N GLU A 154 -4.08 -26.58 -14.21
CA GLU A 154 -4.08 -25.19 -14.66
C GLU A 154 -3.19 -25.02 -15.88
N PHE A 155 -2.02 -25.68 -15.86
CA PHE A 155 -1.11 -25.68 -17.00
C PHE A 155 -1.74 -26.36 -18.21
N ARG A 156 -2.40 -27.50 -17.98
CA ARG A 156 -3.12 -28.23 -19.03
C ARG A 156 -4.28 -27.41 -19.58
N LEU A 157 -4.98 -26.66 -18.72
CA LEU A 157 -6.08 -25.78 -19.10
C LEU A 157 -5.59 -24.56 -19.91
N LYS A 158 -4.44 -23.98 -19.54
CA LYS A 158 -3.85 -22.78 -20.17
C LYS A 158 -3.76 -22.88 -21.69
N ASN A 159 -3.38 -24.05 -22.21
CA ASN A 159 -3.18 -24.27 -23.66
C ASN A 159 -4.49 -24.18 -24.47
N HIS A 160 -5.64 -24.21 -23.79
CA HIS A 160 -6.95 -24.17 -24.41
C HIS A 160 -7.73 -22.89 -24.10
N LEU A 161 -7.23 -21.99 -23.23
CA LEU A 161 -7.96 -20.78 -22.80
C LEU A 161 -8.44 -19.91 -23.97
N LYS A 162 -7.68 -19.84 -25.06
CA LYS A 162 -8.07 -19.14 -26.30
C LYS A 162 -9.42 -19.61 -26.88
N ASN A 163 -9.88 -20.81 -26.53
CA ASN A 163 -11.15 -21.36 -27.02
C ASN A 163 -12.36 -20.74 -26.30
N ILE A 164 -12.18 -20.24 -25.08
CA ILE A 164 -13.22 -19.63 -24.24
C ILE A 164 -13.17 -18.09 -24.30
N LEU A 165 -12.00 -17.51 -24.52
CA LEU A 165 -11.79 -16.05 -24.53
C LEU A 165 -12.10 -15.44 -25.91
N LYS A 166 -13.32 -15.61 -26.42
CA LYS A 166 -13.67 -15.23 -27.80
C LYS A 166 -14.48 -13.94 -27.97
N ASP A 167 -15.22 -13.46 -26.97
CA ASP A 167 -16.13 -12.31 -27.13
C ASP A 167 -16.14 -11.32 -25.95
N GLU A 168 -16.49 -10.06 -26.21
CA GLU A 168 -16.50 -8.92 -25.26
C GLU A 168 -17.77 -8.82 -24.38
N ASP A 169 -18.76 -9.70 -24.52
CA ASP A 169 -20.07 -9.58 -23.83
C ASP A 169 -20.41 -10.75 -22.90
N GLU A 170 -19.41 -11.52 -22.46
CA GLU A 170 -19.62 -12.81 -21.81
C GLU A 170 -18.99 -12.91 -20.42
N CYS A 171 -19.54 -13.79 -19.59
CA CYS A 171 -19.01 -14.04 -18.25
C CYS A 171 -18.15 -15.30 -18.25
N VAL A 172 -16.88 -15.11 -17.91
CA VAL A 172 -15.87 -16.18 -17.87
C VAL A 172 -15.51 -16.47 -16.42
N GLY A 173 -15.81 -17.69 -15.97
CA GLY A 173 -15.45 -18.20 -14.65
C GLY A 173 -14.24 -19.13 -14.72
N PHE A 174 -13.30 -18.97 -13.78
CA PHE A 174 -12.19 -19.90 -13.61
C PHE A 174 -12.06 -20.33 -12.13
N PHE A 175 -11.94 -21.63 -11.90
CA PHE A 175 -11.61 -22.15 -10.58
C PHE A 175 -10.76 -23.40 -10.66
N THR A 176 -9.95 -23.61 -9.62
CA THR A 176 -9.18 -24.85 -9.43
C THR A 176 -9.47 -25.42 -8.06
N LYS A 177 -9.78 -26.72 -8.02
CA LYS A 177 -9.93 -27.52 -6.80
C LYS A 177 -8.65 -28.27 -6.51
N PHE A 178 -8.17 -28.16 -5.27
CA PHE A 178 -7.09 -28.99 -4.74
C PHE A 178 -7.55 -29.74 -3.49
N THR A 179 -7.14 -31.01 -3.40
CA THR A 179 -7.24 -31.78 -2.15
C THR A 179 -5.87 -31.75 -1.49
N VAL A 180 -5.72 -30.99 -0.41
CA VAL A 180 -4.46 -30.93 0.35
C VAL A 180 -4.58 -31.87 1.55
N PHE A 181 -3.67 -32.83 1.67
CA PHE A 181 -3.56 -33.66 2.87
C PHE A 181 -2.96 -32.82 4.00
N LEU A 182 -3.72 -32.67 5.10
CA LEU A 182 -3.39 -31.81 6.24
C LEU A 182 -2.02 -32.06 6.89
N SER A 183 -1.41 -33.22 6.65
CA SER A 183 -0.13 -33.61 7.26
C SER A 183 1.08 -32.83 6.75
N GLY A 184 1.02 -32.19 5.58
CA GLY A 184 2.15 -31.41 5.02
C GLY A 184 2.01 -29.89 5.16
N PHE A 185 0.80 -29.39 5.38
CA PHE A 185 0.50 -27.94 5.30
C PHE A 185 0.65 -27.21 6.64
N LEU A 186 0.66 -27.94 7.77
CA LEU A 186 0.90 -27.35 9.10
C LEU A 186 2.33 -26.76 9.23
N LEU A 187 3.29 -27.28 8.46
CA LEU A 187 4.67 -26.78 8.44
C LEU A 187 4.85 -25.52 7.57
N LEU A 188 3.98 -25.31 6.57
CA LEU A 188 4.00 -24.11 5.73
C LEU A 188 3.41 -22.88 6.45
N PHE A 189 2.45 -23.08 7.37
CA PHE A 189 1.91 -22.01 8.21
C PHE A 189 2.79 -21.66 9.44
N LEU A 190 3.84 -22.44 9.71
CA LEU A 190 4.87 -22.12 10.72
C LEU A 190 6.08 -21.40 10.11
N LEU A 191 6.15 -21.31 8.78
CA LEU A 191 6.99 -20.31 8.15
C LEU A 191 6.19 -19.00 8.23
N PRO A 192 6.69 -17.96 8.91
CA PRO A 192 6.03 -16.66 8.86
C PRO A 192 5.93 -16.28 7.38
N ASP A 193 4.71 -16.08 6.88
CA ASP A 193 4.48 -15.52 5.56
C ASP A 193 5.20 -14.16 5.51
N TRP A 194 6.36 -14.13 4.86
CA TRP A 194 7.08 -12.91 4.47
C TRP A 194 6.30 -12.22 3.36
N THR A 195 5.11 -11.72 3.67
CA THR A 195 4.56 -10.56 2.97
C THR A 195 4.74 -9.39 3.91
N GLU A 196 5.87 -8.70 3.80
CA GLU A 196 6.03 -7.38 4.42
C GLU A 196 4.87 -6.51 3.91
N SER A 197 3.82 -6.33 4.71
CA SER A 197 3.00 -5.14 4.57
C SER A 197 3.94 -3.99 4.90
N VAL A 198 4.38 -3.26 3.87
CA VAL A 198 5.16 -2.05 4.08
C VAL A 198 4.26 -1.11 4.86
N ASP A 199 4.51 -0.98 6.16
CA ASP A 199 3.77 -0.04 7.01
C ASP A 199 4.06 1.37 6.49
N THR A 200 3.07 1.95 5.81
CA THR A 200 3.12 3.33 5.35
C THR A 200 2.57 4.25 6.44
N VAL A 201 3.07 5.49 6.49
CA VAL A 201 2.48 6.50 7.37
C VAL A 201 1.04 6.79 6.95
N ASP A 202 0.14 6.92 7.93
CA ASP A 202 -1.21 7.42 7.65
C ASP A 202 -1.13 8.90 7.28
N ILE A 203 -1.69 9.28 6.12
CA ILE A 203 -1.50 10.63 5.58
C ILE A 203 -2.17 11.71 6.45
N ASN A 204 -3.28 11.41 7.13
CA ASN A 204 -3.93 12.36 8.03
C ASN A 204 -3.11 12.54 9.31
N THR A 205 -2.56 11.45 9.85
CA THR A 205 -1.60 11.51 10.95
C THR A 205 -0.35 12.30 10.56
N LEU A 206 0.17 12.12 9.33
CA LEU A 206 1.30 12.90 8.84
C LEU A 206 0.95 14.40 8.82
N THR A 207 -0.21 14.79 8.29
CA THR A 207 -0.70 16.18 8.33
C THR A 207 -0.67 16.75 9.75
N HIS A 208 -1.16 16.01 10.75
CA HIS A 208 -1.14 16.47 12.14
C HIS A 208 0.28 16.61 12.70
N ILE A 209 1.20 15.71 12.36
CA ILE A 209 2.62 15.79 12.76
C ILE A 209 3.28 17.03 12.15
N ILE A 210 3.06 17.30 10.87
CA ILE A 210 3.64 18.46 10.18
C ILE A 210 3.06 19.77 10.72
N ASN A 211 1.75 19.82 11.00
CA ASN A 211 1.14 20.97 11.66
C ASN A 211 1.77 21.21 13.04
N PHE A 212 2.01 20.15 13.81
CA PHE A 212 2.72 20.27 15.08
C PHE A 212 4.13 20.87 14.90
N PHE A 213 4.87 20.48 13.86
CA PHE A 213 6.19 21.07 13.55
C PHE A 213 6.09 22.54 13.15
N GLU A 214 5.12 22.93 12.33
CA GLU A 214 4.91 24.33 11.94
C GLU A 214 4.52 25.21 13.14
N GLN A 215 3.72 24.70 14.08
CA GLN A 215 3.33 25.46 15.27
C GLN A 215 4.47 25.61 16.28
N ASN A 216 5.32 24.59 16.43
CA ASN A 216 6.31 24.55 17.51
C ASN A 216 7.72 24.89 17.06
N TYR A 217 8.11 24.57 15.84
CA TYR A 217 9.52 24.61 15.40
C TYR A 217 9.74 25.47 14.16
N LYS A 218 8.71 26.15 13.65
CA LYS A 218 8.88 27.05 12.51
C LYS A 218 9.90 28.13 12.82
N ARG A 219 10.89 28.24 11.93
CA ARG A 219 11.89 29.29 12.00
C ARG A 219 11.37 30.55 11.34
N VAL A 220 11.28 31.61 12.13
CA VAL A 220 10.92 32.96 11.69
C VAL A 220 11.98 33.90 12.25
N ASP A 221 12.60 34.70 11.39
CA ASP A 221 13.57 35.71 11.82
C ASP A 221 12.84 36.96 12.35
N GLU A 222 13.59 37.94 12.86
CA GLU A 222 13.04 39.20 13.41
C GLU A 222 12.16 39.99 12.42
N ASP A 223 12.35 39.78 11.12
CA ASP A 223 11.57 40.42 10.06
C ASP A 223 10.19 39.77 9.82
N GLY A 224 9.85 38.73 10.58
CA GLY A 224 8.57 38.05 10.51
C GLY A 224 8.42 37.09 9.33
N TYR A 225 9.47 36.89 8.52
CA TYR A 225 9.40 36.00 7.37
C TYR A 225 9.91 34.59 7.72
N PRO A 226 9.20 33.53 7.29
CA PRO A 226 9.67 32.16 7.44
C PRO A 226 11.03 31.95 6.75
N ARG A 227 11.90 31.19 7.41
CA ARG A 227 13.21 30.80 6.88
C ARG A 227 13.30 29.30 6.70
N GLN A 228 14.25 28.89 5.85
CA GLN A 228 14.54 27.48 5.65
C GLN A 228 14.96 26.81 6.95
N TYR A 229 14.35 25.65 7.22
CA TYR A 229 14.67 24.75 8.31
C TYR A 229 14.23 23.31 7.97
N ALA A 230 14.72 22.36 8.74
CA ALA A 230 14.30 20.98 8.69
C ALA A 230 14.18 20.40 10.10
N VAL A 231 13.28 19.44 10.26
CA VAL A 231 13.01 18.71 11.52
C VAL A 231 12.93 17.23 11.17
N ALA A 232 13.52 16.37 11.98
CA ALA A 232 13.29 14.94 11.87
C ALA A 232 13.01 14.31 13.23
N ILE A 233 12.18 13.28 13.23
CA ILE A 233 11.82 12.51 14.42
C ILE A 233 12.05 11.01 14.21
N ASN A 234 12.24 10.28 15.31
CA ASN A 234 12.14 8.83 15.33
C ASN A 234 11.41 8.38 16.60
N VAL A 235 10.12 8.09 16.45
CA VAL A 235 9.15 7.89 17.54
C VAL A 235 8.59 6.46 17.52
N PRO A 236 7.89 5.99 18.57
CA PRO A 236 7.18 4.71 18.50
C PRO A 236 6.28 4.60 17.27
N LYS A 237 6.28 3.44 16.62
CA LYS A 237 5.56 3.18 15.36
C LYS A 237 4.08 3.60 15.37
N HIS A 238 3.38 3.36 16.49
CA HIS A 238 1.96 3.71 16.65
C HIS A 238 1.69 5.22 16.55
N GLN A 239 2.70 6.07 16.75
CA GLN A 239 2.57 7.53 16.63
C GLN A 239 2.51 8.04 15.18
N CYS A 240 2.64 7.15 14.20
CA CYS A 240 2.46 7.47 12.78
C CYS A 240 1.33 6.67 12.12
N GLN A 241 0.57 5.92 12.92
CA GLN A 241 -0.56 5.14 12.47
C GLN A 241 -1.85 5.92 12.63
N GLN A 242 -2.88 5.44 11.94
CA GLN A 242 -4.20 6.04 11.89
C GLN A 242 -4.73 6.39 13.29
N ASN A 243 -5.38 7.56 13.41
CA ASN A 243 -5.97 8.12 14.63
C ASN A 243 -4.98 8.66 15.67
N PHE A 244 -3.66 8.63 15.41
CA PHE A 244 -2.73 9.37 16.26
C PHE A 244 -2.87 10.89 16.06
N SER A 245 -2.84 11.63 17.17
CA SER A 245 -2.87 13.10 17.18
C SER A 245 -1.84 13.65 18.19
N PRO A 246 -0.86 14.46 17.75
CA PRO A 246 0.14 15.06 18.63
C PRO A 246 -0.44 15.82 19.83
N ALA A 247 -1.51 16.59 19.61
CA ALA A 247 -2.11 17.47 20.61
C ALA A 247 -2.71 16.72 21.82
N GLN A 248 -3.01 15.43 21.67
CA GLN A 248 -3.72 14.63 22.68
C GLN A 248 -2.83 13.57 23.34
N ASN A 249 -1.59 13.37 22.87
CA ASN A 249 -0.83 12.14 23.16
C ASN A 249 0.58 12.36 23.71
N ASN A 250 0.85 13.48 24.41
CA ASN A 250 2.18 13.77 25.00
C ASN A 250 3.31 13.62 23.97
N PHE A 251 3.08 14.08 22.75
CA PHE A 251 4.02 13.96 21.64
C PHE A 251 5.24 14.86 21.86
N LEU A 252 6.44 14.29 21.78
CA LEU A 252 7.72 15.01 21.90
C LEU A 252 7.84 15.90 23.15
N THR A 253 7.25 15.48 24.28
CA THR A 253 7.26 16.26 25.54
C THR A 253 8.64 16.47 26.15
N GLN A 254 9.64 15.72 25.71
CA GLN A 254 11.04 15.88 26.10
C GLN A 254 11.74 17.01 25.32
N GLU A 255 11.11 17.51 24.25
CA GLU A 255 11.69 18.47 23.32
C GLU A 255 11.11 19.86 23.60
N ASP A 256 11.84 20.69 24.33
CA ASP A 256 11.42 22.07 24.61
C ASP A 256 11.42 22.91 23.32
N ALA A 257 10.23 23.35 22.89
CA ALA A 257 10.06 24.02 21.62
C ALA A 257 10.80 25.36 21.52
N LEU A 258 11.00 26.08 22.64
CA LEU A 258 11.78 27.31 22.64
C LEU A 258 13.27 27.02 22.41
N ASN A 259 13.81 25.99 23.05
CA ASN A 259 15.19 25.55 22.85
C ASN A 259 15.43 25.08 21.41
N VAL A 260 14.50 24.32 20.83
CA VAL A 260 14.57 23.91 19.42
C VAL A 260 14.62 25.14 18.50
N ARG A 261 13.68 26.08 18.66
CA ARG A 261 13.64 27.31 17.85
C ARG A 261 14.91 28.14 17.99
N ASN A 262 15.39 28.34 19.21
CA ASN A 262 16.61 29.12 19.45
C ASN A 262 17.83 28.47 18.75
N ALA A 263 17.95 27.15 18.83
CA ALA A 263 19.07 26.42 18.22
C ALA A 263 19.06 26.46 16.69
N ILE A 264 17.89 26.44 16.04
CA ILE A 264 17.80 26.50 14.56
C ILE A 264 17.82 27.94 14.02
N THR A 265 17.55 28.94 14.85
CA THR A 265 17.68 30.36 14.49
C THR A 265 19.13 30.83 14.55
N ASP A 266 19.96 30.27 15.45
CA ASP A 266 21.40 30.52 15.50
C ASP A 266 22.06 30.15 14.17
N ASP A 267 22.58 31.13 13.43
CA ASP A 267 23.18 30.93 12.12
C ASP A 267 24.63 30.40 12.18
N ILE A 268 25.20 30.24 13.37
CA ILE A 268 26.54 29.68 13.59
C ILE A 268 26.47 28.18 13.84
N ASN A 269 25.61 27.72 14.76
CA ASN A 269 25.47 26.28 15.04
C ASN A 269 24.32 25.66 14.24
N ALA A 270 23.17 26.34 14.19
CA ALA A 270 21.96 25.99 13.46
C ALA A 270 21.49 24.53 13.60
N LEU A 271 21.74 23.89 14.76
CA LEU A 271 21.51 22.47 14.96
C LEU A 271 21.04 22.17 16.39
N TYR A 272 19.92 21.45 16.48
CA TYR A 272 19.37 20.87 17.70
C TYR A 272 19.39 19.35 17.59
N GLN A 273 19.80 18.68 18.68
CA GLN A 273 19.78 17.21 18.78
C GLN A 273 19.21 16.79 20.13
N GLY A 274 17.95 16.36 20.12
CA GLY A 274 17.19 15.90 21.28
C GLY A 274 17.12 14.38 21.40
N VAL A 275 16.11 13.90 22.12
CA VAL A 275 15.90 12.46 22.40
C VAL A 275 15.22 11.79 21.23
N GLU A 276 14.08 12.30 20.78
CA GLU A 276 13.29 11.75 19.66
C GLU A 276 13.22 12.72 18.48
N LEU A 277 13.80 13.91 18.60
CA LEU A 277 13.81 14.95 17.58
C LEU A 277 15.22 15.50 17.30
N ILE A 278 15.50 15.79 16.04
CA ILE A 278 16.61 16.64 15.59
C ILE A 278 16.04 17.77 14.72
N ALA A 279 16.66 18.94 14.73
CA ALA A 279 16.25 20.03 13.87
C ALA A 279 17.45 20.87 13.44
N ALA A 280 17.38 21.49 12.27
CA ALA A 280 18.42 22.37 11.78
C ALA A 280 17.85 23.56 11.02
N GLY A 281 18.50 24.71 11.18
CA GLY A 281 18.32 25.87 10.31
C GLY A 281 19.37 25.89 9.20
N THR A 282 19.68 27.08 8.70
CA THR A 282 20.79 27.30 7.76
C THR A 282 22.03 27.76 8.50
N ARG A 283 23.16 27.06 8.34
CA ARG A 283 24.42 27.42 9.00
C ARG A 283 25.34 28.21 8.07
N LYS A 284 25.83 29.36 8.51
CA LYS A 284 26.89 30.11 7.83
C LYS A 284 28.22 29.40 8.04
N VAL A 285 28.88 29.04 6.94
CA VAL A 285 30.20 28.41 6.94
C VAL A 285 31.17 29.33 6.23
N ALA A 286 32.23 29.74 6.94
CA ALA A 286 33.32 30.51 6.38
C ALA A 286 34.49 29.58 6.05
N ILE A 287 34.85 29.47 4.76
CA ILE A 287 36.06 28.78 4.32
C ILE A 287 36.94 29.80 3.58
N ARG A 288 38.11 30.08 4.17
CA ARG A 288 39.06 31.10 3.66
C ARG A 288 38.38 32.47 3.52
N ARG A 289 38.19 32.96 2.29
CA ARG A 289 37.57 34.25 1.95
C ARG A 289 36.14 34.14 1.44
N HIS A 290 35.54 32.94 1.48
CA HIS A 290 34.18 32.71 1.02
C HIS A 290 33.29 32.25 2.18
N THR A 291 32.12 32.86 2.28
CA THR A 291 31.06 32.43 3.19
C THR A 291 29.93 31.84 2.36
N TYR A 292 29.44 30.68 2.73
CA TYR A 292 28.26 30.07 2.14
C TYR A 292 27.34 29.53 3.22
N ASN A 293 26.07 29.30 2.86
CA ASN A 293 25.09 28.74 3.78
C ASN A 293 24.98 27.23 3.54
N MET A 294 25.25 26.44 4.57
CA MET A 294 24.96 25.02 4.58
C MET A 294 23.46 24.83 4.88
N HIS A 295 22.81 24.02 4.04
CA HIS A 295 21.38 23.79 4.12
C HIS A 295 21.02 22.87 5.28
N SER A 296 19.83 23.08 5.86
CA SER A 296 19.30 22.28 6.97
C SER A 296 19.28 20.78 6.66
N GLU A 297 18.95 20.43 5.43
CA GLU A 297 18.88 19.05 4.96
C GLU A 297 20.26 18.38 5.01
N SER A 298 21.30 19.09 4.56
CA SER A 298 22.68 18.61 4.65
C SER A 298 23.16 18.53 6.09
N LEU A 299 22.77 19.46 6.96
CA LEU A 299 23.18 19.43 8.38
C LEU A 299 22.64 18.20 9.11
N LEU A 300 21.43 17.76 8.77
CA LEU A 300 20.79 16.62 9.43
C LEU A 300 21.14 15.27 8.79
N LEU A 301 21.36 15.22 7.48
CA LEU A 301 21.53 13.96 6.73
C LEU A 301 22.98 13.69 6.31
N ASN A 302 23.86 14.68 6.23
CA ASN A 302 25.23 14.53 5.75
C ASN A 302 26.26 14.73 6.89
N PRO A 303 27.31 13.89 6.99
CA PRO A 303 27.61 12.72 6.15
C PRO A 303 26.76 11.50 6.56
N ALA A 304 26.41 10.64 5.61
CA ALA A 304 25.46 9.56 5.79
C ALA A 304 25.79 8.55 6.93
N ASP A 305 27.07 8.33 7.24
CA ASP A 305 27.50 7.39 8.29
C ASP A 305 27.51 7.97 9.70
N ASN A 306 27.52 9.29 9.83
CA ASN A 306 27.67 9.97 11.12
C ASN A 306 26.86 11.27 11.17
N SER A 307 25.67 11.25 10.56
CA SER A 307 24.76 12.38 10.58
C SER A 307 23.89 12.36 11.84
N PRO A 308 23.33 13.52 12.25
CA PRO A 308 22.28 13.56 13.25
C PRO A 308 21.13 12.58 12.97
N MET A 309 20.72 12.44 11.70
CA MET A 309 19.68 11.48 11.30
C MET A 309 20.13 10.03 11.53
N THR A 310 21.37 9.67 11.20
CA THR A 310 21.91 8.32 11.44
C THR A 310 21.85 7.98 12.93
N ASN A 311 22.25 8.93 13.78
CA ASN A 311 22.18 8.78 15.24
C ASN A 311 20.74 8.65 15.74
N LEU A 312 19.82 9.44 15.18
CA LEU A 312 18.39 9.39 15.53
C LEU A 312 17.75 8.06 15.14
N LEU A 313 18.00 7.55 13.94
CA LEU A 313 17.49 6.25 13.47
C LEU A 313 18.02 5.08 14.32
N ASN A 314 19.26 5.17 14.79
CA ASN A 314 19.87 4.15 15.65
C ASN A 314 19.22 4.00 17.02
N LYS A 315 18.46 5.01 17.50
CA LYS A 315 17.78 4.94 18.81
C LYS A 315 16.62 3.96 18.84
N ARG A 316 15.97 3.72 17.69
CA ARG A 316 14.79 2.84 17.58
C ARG A 316 14.68 2.30 16.16
N LYS A 317 15.05 1.03 15.95
CA LYS A 317 15.17 0.42 14.60
C LYS A 317 13.83 0.19 13.88
N ASP A 318 12.77 -0.05 14.63
CA ASP A 318 11.40 -0.31 14.16
C ASP A 318 10.48 0.91 14.27
N GLY A 319 11.05 2.08 14.59
CA GLY A 319 10.33 3.32 14.86
C GLY A 319 9.74 3.98 13.63
N CYS A 320 8.78 4.88 13.83
CA CYS A 320 8.38 5.79 12.78
C CYS A 320 9.35 6.96 12.69
N SER A 321 9.92 7.14 11.51
CA SER A 321 10.82 8.23 11.17
C SER A 321 10.17 9.17 10.16
N VAL A 322 10.12 10.45 10.50
CA VAL A 322 9.60 11.51 9.63
C VAL A 322 10.67 12.57 9.50
N PHE A 323 11.00 12.96 8.27
CA PHE A 323 11.89 14.08 7.95
C PHE A 323 11.08 15.14 7.23
N TYR A 324 10.98 16.32 7.83
CA TYR A 324 10.30 17.49 7.30
C TYR A 324 11.31 18.57 6.92
N THR A 325 11.11 19.23 5.79
CA THR A 325 11.85 20.43 5.41
C THR A 325 10.93 21.49 4.83
N PHE A 326 11.14 22.75 5.20
CA PHE A 326 10.25 23.85 4.83
C PHE A 326 10.24 24.07 3.31
N ASP A 327 11.40 24.28 2.71
CA ASP A 327 11.63 24.25 1.27
C ASP A 327 12.22 22.91 0.83
N SER A 328 11.83 22.43 -0.35
CA SER A 328 12.32 21.18 -0.93
C SER A 328 13.85 21.16 -1.06
N PRO A 329 14.51 20.00 -0.92
CA PRO A 329 15.96 19.90 -1.13
C PRO A 329 16.38 20.44 -2.49
N CYS A 330 17.33 21.38 -2.49
CA CYS A 330 17.71 22.04 -3.73
C CYS A 330 18.38 21.08 -4.73
N VAL A 331 18.09 21.26 -6.01
CA VAL A 331 18.61 20.43 -7.10
C VAL A 331 20.13 20.53 -7.23
N GLU A 332 20.69 21.73 -7.09
CA GLU A 332 22.12 21.98 -7.40
C GLU A 332 23.11 21.49 -6.34
N SER A 333 22.65 21.27 -5.11
CA SER A 333 23.49 20.88 -3.98
C SER A 333 22.96 19.64 -3.27
N CYS A 334 21.77 19.72 -2.67
CA CYS A 334 21.23 18.63 -1.84
C CYS A 334 20.94 17.36 -2.66
N LEU A 335 20.37 17.50 -3.86
CA LEU A 335 20.03 16.36 -4.75
C LEU A 335 21.11 16.07 -5.81
N ASN A 336 22.19 16.84 -5.82
CA ASN A 336 23.28 16.65 -6.76
C ASN A 336 24.34 15.70 -6.19
N VAL A 337 24.35 14.46 -6.65
CA VAL A 337 25.29 13.40 -6.22
C VAL A 337 26.77 13.76 -6.36
N THR A 338 27.13 14.74 -7.20
CA THR A 338 28.53 15.18 -7.37
C THR A 338 28.96 16.20 -6.33
N ARG A 339 28.06 16.70 -5.48
CA ARG A 339 28.35 17.70 -4.45
C ARG A 339 28.56 17.03 -3.10
N ASN A 340 29.54 17.49 -2.32
CA ASN A 340 29.87 16.87 -1.02
C ASN A 340 28.78 17.02 0.04
N HIS A 341 27.86 17.97 -0.12
CA HIS A 341 26.76 18.27 0.80
C HIS A 341 25.43 17.65 0.36
N ASN A 342 25.46 16.70 -0.57
CA ASN A 342 24.26 16.01 -1.02
C ASN A 342 23.72 15.06 0.06
N ILE A 343 22.43 14.73 -0.04
CA ILE A 343 21.72 13.89 0.93
C ILE A 343 21.42 12.48 0.42
N ILE A 344 21.75 12.16 -0.84
CA ILE A 344 21.28 10.94 -1.52
C ILE A 344 21.77 9.68 -0.81
N GLU A 345 23.04 9.63 -0.41
CA GLU A 345 23.59 8.46 0.30
C GLU A 345 22.96 8.27 1.68
N ALA A 346 22.57 9.35 2.35
CA ALA A 346 21.87 9.29 3.62
C ALA A 346 20.43 8.75 3.45
N LEU A 347 19.74 9.15 2.37
CA LEU A 347 18.44 8.59 2.01
C LEU A 347 18.55 7.10 1.68
N ARG A 348 19.61 6.69 0.97
CA ARG A 348 19.89 5.27 0.68
C ARG A 348 20.03 4.45 1.96
N LYS A 349 20.74 4.96 2.96
CA LYS A 349 20.84 4.32 4.28
C LYS A 349 19.53 4.35 5.05
N TRP A 350 18.80 5.47 5.00
CA TRP A 350 17.51 5.58 5.68
C TRP A 350 16.48 4.58 5.13
N LYS A 351 16.56 4.23 3.84
CA LYS A 351 15.76 3.14 3.25
C LYS A 351 15.88 1.82 4.02
N GLU A 352 17.05 1.53 4.58
CA GLU A 352 17.37 0.30 5.31
C GLU A 352 16.76 0.26 6.74
N HIS A 353 16.12 1.34 7.19
CA HIS A 353 15.42 1.38 8.47
C HIS A 353 14.13 0.57 8.42
N ASP A 354 13.88 -0.32 9.38
CA ASP A 354 12.77 -1.29 9.33
C ASP A 354 11.39 -0.65 9.57
N GLY A 355 11.35 0.50 10.24
CA GLY A 355 10.11 1.16 10.59
C GLY A 355 9.50 2.05 9.49
N ILE A 356 8.43 2.77 9.88
CA ILE A 356 7.70 3.70 8.99
C ILE A 356 8.63 4.87 8.61
N LYS A 357 8.57 5.32 7.36
CA LYS A 357 9.41 6.39 6.81
C LYS A 357 8.57 7.40 6.05
N ALA A 358 8.85 8.69 6.23
CA ALA A 358 8.25 9.75 5.44
C ALA A 358 9.20 10.92 5.25
N PHE A 359 9.56 11.22 4.01
CA PHE A 359 10.22 12.47 3.62
C PHE A 359 9.17 13.47 3.20
N VAL A 360 9.13 14.63 3.83
CA VAL A 360 8.10 15.65 3.64
C VAL A 360 8.75 16.99 3.33
N PHE A 361 8.22 17.68 2.33
CA PHE A 361 8.51 19.10 2.11
C PHE A 361 7.23 19.92 2.01
N MET A 362 7.27 21.22 2.28
CA MET A 362 6.11 22.09 2.13
C MET A 362 6.17 22.89 0.82
N ASN A 363 7.23 23.69 0.68
CA ASN A 363 7.44 24.59 -0.43
C ASN A 363 8.43 24.01 -1.43
N ILE A 364 8.31 24.43 -2.68
CA ILE A 364 9.33 24.14 -3.69
C ILE A 364 10.39 25.23 -3.59
N TRP A 365 11.65 24.82 -3.55
CA TRP A 365 12.76 25.76 -3.50
C TRP A 365 12.69 26.72 -4.69
N LYS A 366 12.61 28.02 -4.40
CA LYS A 366 12.34 29.07 -5.39
C LYS A 366 13.33 29.10 -6.57
N ASN A 367 14.57 28.65 -6.37
CA ASN A 367 15.59 28.64 -7.42
C ASN A 367 15.49 27.40 -8.32
N ASP A 368 14.56 26.49 -8.05
CA ASP A 368 14.36 25.25 -8.82
C ASP A 368 13.06 25.25 -9.64
N LEU A 369 12.30 26.35 -9.67
CA LEU A 369 11.02 26.45 -10.39
C LEU A 369 11.13 26.20 -11.92
N GLY A 370 12.31 26.35 -12.51
CA GLY A 370 12.59 26.07 -13.92
C GLY A 370 13.34 24.75 -14.17
N LYS A 371 13.52 23.92 -13.14
CA LYS A 371 14.31 22.68 -13.24
C LYS A 371 13.41 21.46 -13.43
N ASP A 372 14.04 20.36 -13.83
CA ASP A 372 13.37 19.08 -14.01
C ASP A 372 13.10 18.38 -12.66
N LEU A 373 12.17 18.95 -11.90
CA LEU A 373 11.76 18.42 -10.59
C LEU A 373 11.13 17.03 -10.70
N GLN A 374 10.61 16.66 -11.86
CA GLN A 374 10.08 15.32 -12.13
C GLN A 374 11.16 14.25 -11.91
N ASN A 375 12.35 14.45 -12.48
CA ASN A 375 13.46 13.51 -12.35
C ASN A 375 14.25 13.71 -11.06
N GLU A 376 14.35 14.95 -10.57
CA GLU A 376 15.12 15.24 -9.35
C GLU A 376 14.43 14.70 -8.09
N PHE A 377 13.11 14.83 -7.95
CA PHE A 377 12.38 14.28 -6.79
C PHE A 377 12.30 12.75 -6.81
N LYS A 378 12.40 12.11 -7.98
CA LYS A 378 12.55 10.65 -8.06
C LYS A 378 13.79 10.13 -7.36
N LYS A 379 14.85 10.94 -7.25
CA LYS A 379 16.06 10.56 -6.48
C LYS A 379 15.74 10.38 -4.99
N ILE A 380 14.77 11.12 -4.46
CA ILE A 380 14.29 10.93 -3.08
C ILE A 380 13.36 9.72 -3.01
N ALA A 381 12.34 9.69 -3.89
CA ALA A 381 11.31 8.64 -3.90
C ALA A 381 11.88 7.22 -4.15
N ALA A 382 13.03 7.10 -4.80
CA ALA A 382 13.72 5.81 -4.97
C ALA A 382 14.20 5.18 -3.64
N HIS A 383 14.32 6.00 -2.58
CA HIS A 383 14.87 5.61 -1.29
C HIS A 383 13.85 5.66 -0.16
N VAL A 384 13.00 6.68 -0.12
CA VAL A 384 12.03 6.86 0.96
C VAL A 384 10.71 7.42 0.43
N PRO A 385 9.55 7.07 1.04
CA PRO A 385 8.26 7.63 0.65
C PRO A 385 8.27 9.17 0.73
N LEU A 386 7.94 9.82 -0.38
CA LEU A 386 7.98 11.27 -0.53
C LEU A 386 6.57 11.86 -0.46
N TYR A 387 6.42 12.92 0.32
CA TYR A 387 5.16 13.65 0.52
C TYR A 387 5.38 15.15 0.40
N ARG A 388 4.32 15.85 0.03
CA ARG A 388 4.24 17.31 0.10
C ARG A 388 3.06 17.74 0.94
N CYS A 389 3.29 18.57 1.95
CA CYS A 389 2.23 19.15 2.78
C CYS A 389 2.13 20.65 2.49
N VAL A 390 1.05 21.09 1.87
CA VAL A 390 0.91 22.50 1.40
C VAL A 390 0.17 23.38 2.39
N SER A 391 -0.47 22.79 3.40
CA SER A 391 -1.22 23.50 4.44
C SER A 391 -1.30 22.65 5.71
N GLU A 392 -1.92 23.20 6.76
CA GLU A 392 -2.21 22.51 8.01
C GLU A 392 -3.16 21.31 7.86
N THR A 393 -3.85 21.19 6.72
CA THR A 393 -4.88 20.17 6.48
C THR A 393 -4.60 19.30 5.26
N GLU A 394 -3.61 19.64 4.43
CA GLU A 394 -3.40 18.98 3.15
C GLU A 394 -1.97 18.48 2.97
N CYS A 395 -1.86 17.15 2.87
CA CYS A 395 -0.67 16.45 2.44
C CYS A 395 -0.98 15.53 1.26
N TYR A 396 -0.01 15.36 0.38
CA TYR A 396 -0.08 14.53 -0.81
C TYR A 396 1.08 13.56 -0.84
N ALA A 397 0.81 12.29 -1.14
CA ALA A 397 1.86 11.36 -1.53
C ALA A 397 2.36 11.74 -2.93
N CYS A 398 3.66 11.97 -3.06
CA CYS A 398 4.25 12.38 -4.32
C CYS A 398 4.46 11.22 -5.30
N ASN A 399 4.33 9.97 -4.85
CA ASN A 399 4.68 8.78 -5.61
C ASN A 399 6.12 8.91 -6.17
N GLY A 400 6.37 8.46 -7.40
CA GLY A 400 7.68 8.57 -8.04
C GLY A 400 8.59 7.35 -7.90
N GLU A 401 8.13 6.28 -7.27
CA GLU A 401 8.88 5.03 -7.22
C GLU A 401 8.96 4.37 -8.62
N ARG A 402 10.14 3.88 -8.97
CA ARG A 402 10.42 3.20 -10.25
C ARG A 402 10.03 4.09 -11.46
N ASN A 403 9.14 3.59 -12.31
CA ASN A 403 8.70 4.28 -13.53
C ASN A 403 7.51 5.21 -13.30
N THR A 404 6.92 5.21 -12.10
CA THR A 404 5.78 6.07 -11.79
C THR A 404 6.20 7.54 -11.83
N PRO A 405 5.43 8.44 -12.46
CA PRO A 405 5.70 9.87 -12.40
C PRO A 405 5.51 10.41 -10.97
N ILE A 406 6.19 11.52 -10.67
CA ILE A 406 5.88 12.34 -9.49
C ILE A 406 4.49 12.94 -9.71
N ASP A 407 3.66 12.92 -8.67
CA ASP A 407 2.32 13.52 -8.66
C ASP A 407 2.42 15.03 -8.93
N ALA A 408 1.56 15.54 -9.81
CA ALA A 408 1.58 16.95 -10.22
C ALA A 408 1.40 17.93 -9.05
N ARG A 409 0.73 17.51 -7.96
CA ARG A 409 0.57 18.34 -6.75
C ARG A 409 1.89 18.52 -5.99
N CYS A 410 2.87 17.66 -6.23
CA CYS A 410 4.22 17.80 -5.69
C CYS A 410 5.16 18.65 -6.57
N LEU A 411 4.67 19.16 -7.71
CA LEU A 411 5.44 19.95 -8.66
C LEU A 411 4.96 21.41 -8.68
N PRO A 412 5.72 22.33 -9.30
CA PRO A 412 5.24 23.67 -9.54
C PRO A 412 4.02 23.62 -10.47
N PRO A 413 3.05 24.54 -10.32
CA PRO A 413 1.98 24.66 -11.30
C PRO A 413 2.59 24.91 -12.69
N PRO A 414 1.96 24.41 -13.77
CA PRO A 414 2.42 24.69 -15.12
C PRO A 414 2.48 26.21 -15.33
N VAL A 415 3.59 26.71 -15.87
CA VAL A 415 3.66 28.11 -16.29
C VAL A 415 2.68 28.27 -17.45
N ILE A 416 1.50 28.83 -17.18
CA ILE A 416 0.56 29.22 -18.23
C ILE A 416 1.25 30.35 -18.98
N ALA A 417 1.77 30.05 -20.17
CA ALA A 417 2.23 31.08 -21.07
C ALA A 417 1.03 31.98 -21.38
N THR A 418 0.96 33.15 -20.75
CA THR A 418 0.07 34.22 -21.16
C THR A 418 0.54 34.64 -22.54
N THR A 419 -0.11 34.10 -23.57
CA THR A 419 -0.03 34.59 -24.93
C THR A 419 -0.46 36.05 -24.88
N VAL A 420 0.50 36.96 -24.87
CA VAL A 420 0.27 38.37 -25.15
C VAL A 420 -0.21 38.42 -26.59
N MET A 421 -1.53 38.49 -26.79
CA MET A 421 -2.09 38.90 -28.08
C MET A 421 -1.64 40.35 -28.29
N GLN A 422 -0.68 40.53 -29.19
CA GLN A 422 -0.29 41.82 -29.74
C GLN A 422 -1.40 42.38 -30.62
#